data_AF-S6TZG4-F1
#
_entry.id   AF-S6TZG4-F1
#
_cell.length_a   1.000
_cell.length_b   1.000
_cell.length_c   1.000
_cell.angle_alpha   90.00
_cell.angle_beta   90.00
_cell.angle_gamma   90.00
#
_symmetry.space_group_name_H-M   'P 1'
#
loop_
_entity.id
_entity.type
_entity.pdbx_description
1 polymer ?
#
loop_
_entity_poly.entity_id
_entity_poly.type
_entity_poly.pdbx_seq_one_letter_code
_entity_poly.pdbx_strand_id
1 'polypeptide(L)' 'MIAVLHDIEQVRQHFPQTLLMAREAIAWGETSHVLSDANLRKARNMAEYWSPDASLCDAEDERS' A
#
# COMPACT_ATOMS: atom_id res chain seq x y z
N MET A 1 -10.98 0.84 -14.27
CA MET A 1 -11.50 0.68 -12.89
C MET A 1 -10.30 0.42 -11.99
N ILE A 2 -10.14 1.17 -10.90
CA ILE A 2 -9.08 0.96 -9.91
C ILE A 2 -9.79 0.58 -8.61
N ALA A 3 -9.47 -0.59 -8.04
CA ALA A 3 -10.03 -1.07 -6.78
C ALA A 3 -8.92 -1.15 -5.74
N VAL A 4 -9.14 -0.54 -4.57
CA VAL A 4 -8.22 -0.64 -3.42
C VAL A 4 -8.79 -1.68 -2.47
N LEU A 5 -8.11 -2.83 -2.39
CA LEU A 5 -8.54 -3.98 -1.61
C LEU A 5 -7.44 -4.33 -0.60
N HIS A 6 -7.84 -4.56 0.65
CA HIS A 6 -6.94 -5.10 1.68
C HIS A 6 -6.84 -6.63 1.60
N ASP A 7 -7.80 -7.29 0.93
CA ASP A 7 -7.84 -8.74 0.80
C ASP A 7 -7.01 -9.22 -0.41
N ILE A 8 -5.89 -9.88 -0.11
CA ILE A 8 -4.90 -10.30 -1.08
C ILE A 8 -5.40 -11.50 -1.91
N GLU A 9 -6.28 -12.34 -1.36
CA GLU A 9 -6.78 -13.54 -2.03
C GLU A 9 -7.75 -13.19 -3.16
N GLN A 10 -8.65 -12.24 -2.94
CA GLN A 10 -9.55 -11.77 -4.00
C GLN A 10 -8.80 -11.09 -5.15
N VAL A 11 -7.72 -10.36 -4.85
CA VAL A 11 -6.87 -9.75 -5.87
C VAL A 11 -6.23 -10.83 -6.75
N ARG A 12 -5.76 -11.94 -6.17
CA ARG A 12 -5.18 -13.07 -6.91
C ARG A 12 -6.17 -13.77 -7.84
N GLN A 13 -7.44 -13.87 -7.46
CA GLN A 13 -8.44 -14.63 -8.23
C GLN A 13 -9.10 -13.82 -9.36
N HIS A 14 -9.24 -12.51 -9.19
CA HIS A 14 -10.02 -11.69 -10.12
C HIS A 14 -9.19 -10.69 -10.93
N PHE A 15 -7.95 -10.40 -10.52
CA PHE A 15 -7.12 -9.38 -11.15
C PHE A 15 -5.81 -10.00 -11.64
N PRO A 16 -5.58 -10.12 -12.96
CA PRO A 16 -4.33 -10.64 -13.49
C PRO A 16 -3.16 -9.66 -13.35
N GLN A 17 -3.45 -8.36 -13.25
CA GLN A 17 -2.46 -7.31 -12.98
C GLN A 17 -2.80 -6.55 -11.70
N THR A 18 -1.78 -6.32 -10.88
CA THR A 18 -1.90 -5.63 -9.59
C THR A 18 -0.80 -4.58 -9.44
N LEU A 19 -1.12 -3.48 -8.77
CA LEU A 19 -0.15 -2.52 -8.26
C LEU A 19 -0.10 -2.69 -6.74
N LEU A 20 1.08 -3.03 -6.21
CA LEU A 20 1.34 -3.03 -4.77
C LEU A 20 2.02 -1.72 -4.39
N MET A 21 1.45 -1.01 -3.42
CA MET A 21 1.98 0.25 -2.91
C MET A 21 1.93 0.31 -1.39
N ALA A 22 2.98 0.85 -0.78
CA ALA A 22 3.02 1.22 0.64
C ALA A 22 3.85 2.50 0.77
N ARG A 23 3.18 3.66 0.79
CA ARG A 23 3.74 5.03 0.66
C ARG A 23 4.38 5.34 -0.70
N GLU A 24 5.05 4.38 -1.32
CA GLU A 24 5.53 4.42 -2.71
C GLU A 24 5.07 3.18 -3.49
N ALA A 25 5.17 3.24 -4.82
CA ALA A 25 4.91 2.08 -5.68
C ALA A 25 6.02 1.04 -5.49
N ILE A 26 5.66 -0.15 -4.99
CA ILE A 26 6.62 -1.23 -4.73
C ILE A 26 6.80 -2.11 -5.96
N ALA A 27 5.69 -2.50 -6.59
CA ALA A 27 5.70 -3.33 -7.79
C ALA A 27 4.39 -3.18 -8.57
N TRP A 28 4.48 -3.20 -9.90
CA TRP A 28 3.35 -3.26 -10.81
C TRP A 28 3.63 -4.31 -11.88
N GLY A 29 2.68 -5.22 -12.07
CA GLY A 29 2.76 -6.24 -13.09
C GLY A 29 1.77 -7.36 -12.81
N GLU A 30 2.15 -8.57 -13.19
CA GLU A 30 1.36 -9.76 -12.93
C GLU A 30 1.18 -9.98 -11.43
N THR A 31 -0.05 -10.27 -11.01
CA THR A 31 -0.42 -10.40 -9.59
C THR A 31 0.41 -11.44 -8.83
N SER A 32 0.81 -12.54 -9.48
CA SER A 32 1.70 -13.55 -8.89
C SER A 32 3.08 -12.99 -8.56
N HIS A 33 3.64 -12.18 -9.45
CA HIS A 33 4.95 -11.55 -9.25
C HIS A 33 4.87 -10.37 -8.27
N VAL A 34 3.80 -9.57 -8.36
CA VAL A 34 3.58 -8.40 -7.51
C VAL A 34 3.33 -8.81 -6.06
N LEU A 35 2.51 -9.84 -5.82
CA LEU A 35 2.22 -10.40 -4.49
C LEU A 35 3.23 -11.45 -4.04
N SER A 36 4.45 -11.42 -4.59
CA SER A 36 5.55 -12.25 -4.09
C SER A 36 5.89 -11.89 -2.65
N ASP A 37 6.29 -12.90 -1.89
CA ASP A 37 6.64 -12.80 -0.47
C ASP A 37 7.69 -11.71 -0.18
N ALA A 38 8.66 -11.49 -1.08
CA ALA A 38 9.62 -10.38 -0.98
C ALA A 38 8.96 -8.99 -1.03
N ASN A 39 7.99 -8.79 -1.94
CA ASN A 39 7.27 -7.53 -2.10
C ASN A 39 6.30 -7.30 -0.94
N LEU A 40 5.65 -8.37 -0.46
CA LEU A 40 4.78 -8.32 0.71
C LEU A 40 5.55 -7.97 1.98
N ARG A 41 6.76 -8.52 2.18
CA ARG A 41 7.64 -8.10 3.28
C ARG A 41 8.06 -6.65 3.16
N LYS A 42 8.43 -6.18 1.96
CA LYS A 42 8.80 -4.77 1.75
C LYS A 42 7.63 -3.84 2.08
N ALA A 43 6.43 -4.18 1.62
CA ALA A 43 5.19 -3.45 1.93
C ALA A 43 4.89 -3.45 3.43
N ARG A 44 5.09 -4.60 4.08
CA ARG A 44 4.91 -4.75 5.53
C ARG A 44 5.91 -3.89 6.28
N ASN A 45 7.22 -4.07 6.08
CA ASN A 45 8.28 -3.27 6.70
C ASN A 45 8.03 -1.74 6.59
N MET A 46 7.56 -1.26 5.44
CA MET A 46 7.22 0.16 5.25
C MET A 46 6.02 0.62 6.07
N ALA A 47 5.04 -0.27 6.27
CA ALA A 47 3.86 -0.04 7.10
C ALA A 47 4.16 -0.16 8.61
N GLU A 48 5.09 -1.01 9.03
CA GLU A 48 5.54 -1.12 10.45
C GLU A 48 6.54 -0.02 10.81
N TYR A 49 7.34 0.46 9.86
CA TYR A 49 8.17 1.65 10.04
C TYR A 49 7.34 2.94 10.18
N TRP A 50 6.05 2.89 9.85
CA TRP A 50 5.11 3.92 10.27
C TRP A 50 4.85 3.76 11.78
N SER A 51 5.66 4.45 12.57
CA SER A 51 5.30 4.78 13.95
C SER A 51 4.18 5.83 13.90
N PRO A 52 3.13 5.73 14.73
CA PRO A 52 2.10 6.76 14.89
C PRO A 52 2.62 8.07 15.54
N ASP A 53 3.94 8.26 15.59
CA ASP A 53 4.63 9.49 15.97
C ASP A 53 4.89 10.40 14.74
N ALA A 54 4.14 10.21 13.65
CA ALA A 54 4.00 11.30 12.70
C ALA A 54 2.98 12.26 13.31
N SER A 55 3.47 13.34 13.93
CA SER A 55 2.64 14.42 14.47
C SER A 55 1.57 14.76 13.43
N LEU A 56 0.31 14.63 13.85
CA LEU A 56 -0.84 15.06 13.06
C LEU A 56 -0.52 16.46 12.53
N CYS A 57 -0.50 16.65 11.21
CA CYS A 57 -0.35 17.98 10.64
C CYS A 57 -1.52 18.81 11.17
N ASP A 58 -1.23 19.63 12.16
CA ASP A 58 -2.16 20.60 12.68
C ASP A 58 -2.33 21.65 11.59
N ALA A 59 -3.48 21.61 10.92
CA ALA A 59 -3.92 22.66 10.03
C ALA A 59 -4.54 23.77 10.87
N GLU A 60 -3.75 24.38 11.75
CA GLU A 60 -4.03 25.73 12.25
C GLU A 60 -3.68 26.72 11.15
N ASP A 61 -4.61 26.92 10.23
CA ASP A 61 -4.69 28.16 9.45
C ASP A 61 -5.87 28.98 9.96
N GLU A 62 -5.53 29.82 10.95
CA GLU A 62 -5.89 31.24 10.96
C GLU A 62 -7.39 31.58 10.91
N ARG A 63 -7.97 31.76 12.11
CA ARG A 63 -8.98 32.81 12.29
C ARG A 63 -8.33 34.17 11.98
N SER A 64 -8.84 34.88 10.97
CA SER A 64 -8.89 36.34 10.99
C SER A 64 -10.20 36.88 10.44
#